data_AF-A0A1G2Q1Z2-F1
#
_entry.id   AF-A0A1G2Q1Z2-F1
#
_cell.length_a   1.000
_cell.length_b   1.000
_cell.length_c   1.000
_cell.angle_alpha   90.00
_cell.angle_beta   90.00
_cell.angle_gamma   90.00
#
_symmetry.space_group_name_H-M   'P 1'
#
loop_
_entity.id
_entity.type
_entity.pdbx_description
1 polymer ?
#
loop_
_entity_poly.entity_id
_entity_poly.type
_entity_poly.pdbx_seq_one_letter_code
_entity_poly.pdbx_strand_id
1 'polypeptide(L)'
;MSNQTDQKEENKTLLTDTDNEIRDLVIARLSILSPDTLVSIGSEGDFTRDQLIRSVEQGDNIGEKFTEIQLAWLRSLKEVGSDSARASV
;
A
#
# COMPACT_ATOMS: atom_id res chain seq x y z
N MET A 1 -16.27 28.16 -33.96
CA MET A 1 -15.03 27.36 -33.88
C MET A 1 -14.43 27.58 -32.51
N SER A 2 -14.48 26.55 -31.67
CA SER A 2 -13.54 26.27 -30.57
C SER A 2 -13.92 24.89 -30.02
N ASN A 3 -13.19 23.87 -30.46
CA ASN A 3 -13.35 22.48 -29.98
C ASN A 3 -12.84 22.40 -28.55
N GLN A 4 -13.73 22.06 -27.63
CA GLN A 4 -13.39 21.60 -26.29
C GLN A 4 -13.49 20.07 -26.27
N THR A 5 -12.56 19.37 -26.93
CA THR A 5 -12.57 17.89 -26.93
C THR A 5 -11.17 17.31 -27.03
N ASP A 6 -10.17 17.81 -26.29
CA ASP A 6 -8.80 17.25 -26.36
C ASP A 6 -8.06 17.25 -25.00
N GLN A 7 -8.76 17.08 -23.87
CA GLN A 7 -8.13 17.11 -22.52
C GLN A 7 -8.52 15.94 -21.60
N LYS A 8 -9.03 14.82 -22.15
CA LYS A 8 -9.48 13.66 -21.34
C LYS A 8 -8.57 12.43 -21.41
N GLU A 9 -7.59 12.38 -22.32
CA GLU A 9 -6.85 11.15 -22.62
C GLU A 9 -5.50 11.01 -21.89
N GLU A 10 -4.93 12.09 -21.32
CA GLU A 10 -3.54 12.08 -20.82
C GLU A 10 -3.36 11.59 -19.37
N ASN A 11 -4.43 11.35 -18.60
CA ASN A 11 -4.32 11.00 -17.17
C ASN A 11 -4.56 9.51 -16.85
N LYS A 12 -4.41 8.62 -17.84
CA LYS A 12 -4.70 7.19 -17.66
C LYS A 12 -3.45 6.30 -17.60
N THR A 13 -2.27 6.84 -17.94
CA THR A 13 -1.03 6.05 -18.10
C THR A 13 -0.09 6.12 -16.89
N LEU A 14 -0.30 7.04 -15.93
CA LEU A 14 0.57 7.21 -14.75
C LEU A 14 0.21 6.33 -13.54
N LEU A 15 -0.99 5.76 -13.53
CA LEU A 15 -1.50 5.01 -12.37
C LEU A 15 -0.90 3.59 -12.27
N THR A 16 -0.43 3.01 -13.36
CA THR A 16 0.01 1.60 -13.41
C THR A 16 1.40 1.37 -12.82
N ASP A 17 2.32 2.33 -12.95
CA ASP A 17 3.68 2.18 -12.40
C ASP A 17 3.68 2.36 -10.89
N THR A 18 2.91 3.33 -10.38
CA THR A 18 2.84 3.61 -8.94
C THR A 18 2.26 2.43 -8.16
N ASP A 19 1.23 1.76 -8.70
CA ASP A 19 0.60 0.63 -8.03
C ASP A 19 1.53 -0.58 -7.93
N ASN A 20 2.35 -0.83 -8.96
CA ASN A 20 3.34 -1.90 -8.94
C ASN A 20 4.47 -1.58 -7.97
N GLU A 21 4.99 -0.35 -7.96
CA GLU A 21 6.00 0.10 -7.00
C GLU A 21 5.51 -0.01 -5.55
N ILE A 22 4.24 0.29 -5.30
CA ILE A 22 3.60 0.11 -3.99
C ILE A 22 3.56 -1.36 -3.60
N ARG A 23 3.15 -2.26 -4.50
CA ARG A 23 3.12 -3.70 -4.22
C ARG A 23 4.52 -4.23 -3.96
N ASP A 24 5.51 -3.84 -4.75
CA ASP A 24 6.91 -4.20 -4.57
C ASP A 24 7.45 -3.74 -3.21
N LEU A 25 7.10 -2.52 -2.78
CA LEU A 25 7.45 -2.02 -1.45
C LEU A 25 6.83 -2.89 -0.33
N VAL A 26 5.55 -3.25 -0.47
CA VAL A 26 4.85 -4.10 0.51
C VAL A 26 5.47 -5.50 0.55
N ILE A 27 5.77 -6.09 -0.60
CA ILE A 27 6.44 -7.39 -0.72
C ILE A 27 7.83 -7.33 -0.09
N ALA A 28 8.62 -6.29 -0.37
CA ALA A 28 9.94 -6.09 0.21
C ALA A 28 9.86 -6.03 1.75
N ARG A 29 8.88 -5.29 2.30
CA ARG A 29 8.66 -5.24 3.76
C ARG A 29 8.23 -6.59 4.34
N LEU A 30 7.40 -7.35 3.65
CA LEU A 30 7.01 -8.69 4.08
C LEU A 30 8.22 -9.64 4.06
N SER A 31 9.08 -9.55 3.04
CA SER A 31 10.20 -10.47 2.83
C SER A 31 11.25 -10.47 3.95
N ILE A 32 11.38 -9.35 4.68
CA ILE A 32 12.29 -9.24 5.83
C ILE A 32 11.72 -9.80 7.13
N LEU A 33 10.43 -10.14 7.17
CA LEU A 33 9.80 -10.78 8.32
C LEU A 33 10.23 -12.24 8.42
N SER A 34 10.25 -12.76 9.65
CA SER A 34 10.56 -14.16 9.90
C SER A 34 9.53 -15.08 9.21
N PRO A 35 9.92 -16.25 8.65
CA PRO A 35 8.99 -17.16 7.96
C PRO A 35 7.82 -17.66 8.82
N ASP A 36 7.99 -17.69 10.14
CA ASP A 36 6.98 -18.07 11.12
C ASP A 36 6.03 -16.92 11.52
N THR A 37 6.19 -15.74 10.91
CA THR A 37 5.33 -14.59 11.18
C THR A 37 3.90 -14.89 10.72
N LEU A 38 2.98 -14.77 11.66
CA LEU A 38 1.53 -14.84 11.44
C LEU A 38 0.92 -13.45 11.62
N VAL A 39 0.09 -13.04 10.67
CA VAL A 39 -0.53 -11.73 10.63
C VAL A 39 -2.05 -11.90 10.60
N SER A 40 -2.73 -11.35 11.62
CA SER A 40 -4.19 -11.34 11.71
C SER A 40 -4.76 -10.13 10.97
N ILE A 41 -5.62 -10.37 9.98
CA ILE A 41 -6.33 -9.32 9.23
C ILE A 41 -7.80 -9.30 9.66
N GLY A 42 -8.05 -8.81 10.89
CA GLY A 42 -9.40 -8.62 11.42
C GLY A 42 -10.30 -9.86 11.24
N SER A 43 -11.44 -9.69 10.57
CA SER A 43 -12.38 -10.78 10.28
C SER A 43 -11.99 -11.69 9.12
N GLU A 44 -10.94 -11.36 8.34
CA GLU A 44 -10.48 -12.20 7.22
C GLU A 44 -9.67 -13.42 7.70
N GLY A 45 -9.18 -13.37 8.94
CA GLY A 45 -8.40 -14.44 9.57
C GLY A 45 -6.91 -14.17 9.59
N ASP A 46 -6.15 -15.24 9.78
CA ASP A 46 -4.70 -15.22 9.99
C ASP A 46 -3.96 -15.71 8.75
N PHE A 47 -2.91 -14.98 8.38
CA PHE A 47 -2.12 -15.25 7.19
C PHE A 47 -0.64 -15.31 7.53
N THR A 48 0.03 -16.32 7.01
CA THR A 48 1.50 -16.38 7.03
C THR A 48 2.07 -15.30 6.13
N ARG A 49 3.32 -14.90 6.39
CA ARG A 49 4.09 -14.01 5.50
C ARG A 49 3.99 -14.41 4.02
N ASP A 50 4.20 -15.69 3.71
CA ASP A 50 4.24 -16.17 2.32
C ASP A 50 2.84 -16.23 1.66
N GLN A 51 1.77 -16.36 2.45
CA GLN A 51 0.41 -16.17 1.93
C GLN A 51 0.16 -14.71 1.58
N LEU A 52 0.58 -13.78 2.44
CA LEU A 52 0.41 -12.35 2.16
C LEU A 52 1.22 -11.88 0.96
N ILE A 53 2.47 -12.34 0.80
CA ILE A 53 3.28 -12.03 -0.38
C ILE A 53 2.53 -12.45 -1.65
N ARG A 54 2.05 -13.70 -1.70
CA ARG A 54 1.31 -14.21 -2.86
C ARG A 54 0.02 -13.43 -3.12
N SER A 55 -0.74 -13.09 -2.08
CA SER A 55 -1.96 -12.31 -2.23
C SER A 55 -1.68 -10.90 -2.75
N VAL A 56 -0.61 -10.24 -2.28
CA VAL A 56 -0.19 -8.91 -2.77
C VAL A 56 0.29 -8.98 -4.22
N GLU A 57 1.08 -10.00 -4.59
CA GLU A 57 1.51 -10.24 -5.98
C GLU A 57 0.32 -10.46 -6.92
N GLN A 58 -0.69 -11.20 -6.47
CA GLN A 58 -1.89 -11.50 -7.25
C GLN A 58 -2.88 -10.33 -7.31
N GLY A 59 -2.76 -9.35 -6.41
CA GLY A 59 -3.74 -8.28 -6.26
C GLY A 59 -5.14 -8.80 -5.90
N ASP A 60 -5.22 -9.88 -5.11
CA ASP A 60 -6.50 -10.38 -4.62
C ASP A 60 -7.06 -9.47 -3.50
N ASN A 61 -8.29 -9.72 -3.06
CA ASN A 61 -8.94 -8.91 -2.02
C ASN A 61 -8.11 -8.80 -0.73
N ILE A 62 -7.36 -9.84 -0.35
CA ILE A 62 -6.49 -9.84 0.83
C ILE A 62 -5.24 -9.01 0.56
N GLY A 63 -4.64 -9.15 -0.62
CA GLY A 63 -3.47 -8.40 -1.07
C GLY A 63 -3.72 -6.91 -1.18
N GLU A 64 -4.84 -6.51 -1.79
CA GLU A 64 -5.26 -5.12 -1.89
C GLU A 64 -5.51 -4.52 -0.50
N LYS A 65 -6.31 -5.21 0.33
CA LYS A 65 -6.58 -4.78 1.71
C LYS A 65 -5.31 -4.65 2.55
N PHE A 66 -4.39 -5.60 2.44
CA PHE A 66 -3.13 -5.55 3.17
C PHE A 66 -2.24 -4.40 2.70
N THR A 67 -2.21 -4.14 1.39
CA THR A 67 -1.51 -3.01 0.80
C THR A 67 -2.03 -1.68 1.36
N GLU A 68 -3.36 -1.52 1.42
CA GLU A 68 -3.99 -0.34 2.04
C GLU A 68 -3.61 -0.17 3.51
N ILE A 69 -3.65 -1.26 4.29
CA ILE A 69 -3.25 -1.25 5.71
C ILE A 69 -1.79 -0.80 5.87
N GLN A 70 -0.87 -1.33 5.04
CA GLN A 70 0.54 -0.96 5.09
C GLN A 70 0.77 0.51 4.73
N LEU A 71 0.11 1.01 3.69
CA LEU A 71 0.20 2.43 3.31
C LEU A 71 -0.40 3.35 4.38
N ALA A 72 -1.53 2.97 4.99
CA ALA A 72 -2.13 3.73 6.08
C ALA A 72 -1.19 3.80 7.29
N TRP A 73 -0.53 2.70 7.63
CA TRP A 73 0.49 2.67 8.68
C TRP A 73 1.70 3.56 8.33
N LEU A 74 2.24 3.49 7.12
CA LEU A 74 3.35 4.36 6.70
C LEU A 74 2.98 5.85 6.77
N ARG A 75 1.74 6.20 6.41
CA ARG A 75 1.24 7.58 6.50
C ARG A 75 1.11 8.04 7.95
N SER A 76 0.66 7.19 8.86
CA SER A 76 0.53 7.55 10.27
C SER A 76 1.89 7.80 10.94
N LEU A 77 2.96 7.15 10.49
CA LEU A 77 4.32 7.45 10.98
C LEU A 77 4.76 8.89 10.68
N LYS A 78 4.33 9.45 9.55
CA LYS A 78 4.59 10.86 9.21
C LYS A 78 3.91 11.81 10.19
N GLU A 79 2.68 11.50 10.59
CA GLU A 79 1.90 12.32 11.53
C GLU A 79 2.54 12.31 12.93
N VAL A 80 2.98 11.13 13.39
CA VAL A 80 3.69 10.97 14.68
C VAL A 80 5.00 11.78 14.72
N GLY A 81 5.73 11.85 13.60
CA GLY A 81 6.96 12.66 13.51
C GLY A 81 6.73 14.17 13.46
N SER A 82 5.55 14.62 13.04
CA SER A 82 5.21 16.04 12.85
C SER A 82 4.76 16.73 14.16
N ASP A 83 4.03 16.03 15.03
CA ASP A 83 3.49 16.62 16.26
C ASP A 83 4.53 16.77 17.38
N SER A 84 5.56 15.92 17.41
CA SER A 84 6.66 16.03 18.38
C SER A 84 7.45 17.34 18.24
N ALA A 85 7.43 18.00 17.08
CA ALA A 85 8.12 19.27 16.85
C ALA A 85 7.33 20.50 17.29
N ARG A 86 6.02 20.38 17.56
CA ARG A 86 5.14 21.51 17.92
C ARG A 86 4.84 21.59 19.42
N ALA A 87 5.07 20.52 20.18
CA ALA A 87 4.79 20.47 21.62
C ALA A 87 5.89 21.09 22.51
N SER A 88 6.84 21.84 21.94
CA SER A 88 7.96 22.46 22.68
C SER A 88 8.17 23.95 22.39
N VAL A 89 7.16 24.66 21.86
CA VAL A 89 7.18 26.11 21.67
C VAL A 89 6.02 26.77 22.40
#